data_AF-A0AAW3D4C6-F1
#
_entry.id   AF-A0AAW3D4C6-F1
#
_cell.length_a   1.000
_cell.length_b   1.000
_cell.length_c   1.000
_cell.angle_alpha   90.00
_cell.angle_beta   90.00
_cell.angle_gamma   90.00
#
_symmetry.space_group_name_H-M   'P 1'
#
loop_
_entity.id
_entity.type
_entity.pdbx_description
1 polymer ?
#
loop_
_entity_poly.entity_id
_entity_poly.type
_entity_poly.pdbx_seq_one_letter_code
_entity_poly.pdbx_strand_id
1 'polypeptide(L)'
;MMKFIFKRILGAIPTVFFVITITFLLVHLTPGDPFSSDRAMSQQVLDKLHHQYGMDLPLWQQYLNYLKNLIFHFDFGLSYKILVHLLMS
;
A
#
# COMPACT_ATOMS: atom_id res chain seq x y z
N MET A 1 -29.22 18.62 10.65
CA MET A 1 -27.98 18.00 11.17
C MET A 1 -27.45 16.89 10.27
N MET A 2 -28.24 15.86 9.93
CA MET A 2 -27.76 14.73 9.10
C MET A 2 -27.27 15.13 7.68
N LYS A 3 -27.97 16.05 6.99
CA LYS A 3 -27.53 16.65 5.71
C LYS A 3 -26.17 17.37 5.79
N PHE A 4 -25.87 17.99 6.94
CA PHE A 4 -24.62 18.69 7.18
C PHE A 4 -23.46 17.72 7.40
N ILE A 5 -23.70 16.64 8.17
CA ILE A 5 -22.73 15.56 8.38
C ILE A 5 -22.40 14.87 7.05
N PHE A 6 -23.41 14.54 6.24
CA PHE A 6 -23.19 13.95 4.91
C PHE A 6 -22.36 14.85 4.00
N LYS A 7 -22.68 16.15 3.90
CA LYS A 7 -21.86 17.11 3.13
C LYS A 7 -20.41 17.18 3.62
N ARG A 8 -20.21 17.12 4.94
CA ARG A 8 -18.88 17.17 5.55
C ARG A 8 -18.06 15.91 5.26
N ILE A 9 -18.67 14.73 5.32
CA ILE A 9 -18.02 13.47 4.94
C ILE A 9 -17.73 13.44 3.44
N LEU A 10 -18.69 13.81 2.59
CA LEU A 10 -18.49 13.85 1.14
C LEU A 10 -17.37 14.82 0.73
N GLY A 11 -17.26 15.95 1.42
CA GLY A 11 -16.18 16.92 1.22
C GLY A 11 -14.81 16.42 1.70
N ALA A 12 -14.76 15.47 2.64
CA ALA A 12 -13.50 14.89 3.12
C ALA A 12 -12.94 13.83 2.17
N ILE A 13 -13.79 13.15 1.41
CA ILE A 13 -13.40 12.11 0.44
C ILE A 13 -12.30 12.61 -0.53
N PRO A 14 -12.46 13.73 -1.26
CA PRO A 14 -11.42 14.20 -2.17
C PRO A 14 -10.13 14.55 -1.44
N THR A 15 -10.20 15.18 -0.27
CA THR A 15 -9.01 15.50 0.53
C THR A 15 -8.22 14.26 0.90
N VAL A 16 -8.90 13.22 1.41
CA VAL A 16 -8.26 11.95 1.77
C VAL A 16 -7.70 11.26 0.53
N PHE A 17 -8.43 11.27 -0.58
CA PHE A 17 -7.97 10.73 -1.86
C PHE A 17 -6.68 11.41 -2.35
N PHE A 18 -6.59 12.74 -2.26
CA PHE A 18 -5.37 13.48 -2.61
C PHE A 18 -4.21 13.12 -1.68
N VAL A 19 -4.44 13.07 -0.36
CA VAL A 19 -3.39 12.69 0.60
C VAL A 19 -2.85 11.30 0.31
N ILE A 20 -3.73 10.33 0.06
CA ILE A 20 -3.36 8.95 -0.31
C ILE A 20 -2.51 8.95 -1.58
N THR A 21 -2.97 9.66 -2.61
CA THR A 21 -2.30 9.70 -3.92
C THR A 21 -0.91 10.32 -3.81
N ILE A 22 -0.80 11.46 -3.13
CA ILE A 22 0.48 12.15 -2.92
C ILE A 22 1.42 11.27 -2.09
N THR A 23 0.92 10.65 -1.02
CA THR A 23 1.73 9.75 -0.17
C THR A 23 2.23 8.55 -0.96
N PHE A 24 1.36 7.92 -1.76
CA PHE A 24 1.73 6.81 -2.63
C PHE A 24 2.85 7.21 -3.60
N LEU A 25 2.72 8.37 -4.26
CA LEU A 25 3.75 8.87 -5.17
C LEU A 25 5.05 9.15 -4.44
N LEU A 26 5.01 9.80 -3.26
CA LEU A 26 6.21 10.09 -2.47
C LEU A 26 7.00 8.83 -2.09
N VAL A 27 6.30 7.76 -1.70
CA VAL A 27 6.93 6.47 -1.36
C VAL A 27 7.54 5.80 -2.61
N HIS A 28 6.94 5.95 -3.79
CA HIS A 28 7.52 5.38 -5.02
C HIS A 28 8.63 6.26 -5.63
N LEU A 29 8.67 7.54 -5.26
CA LEU A 29 9.75 8.46 -5.64
C LEU A 29 11.00 8.26 -4.79
N THR A 30 10.87 7.73 -3.57
CA THR A 30 12.05 7.41 -2.76
C THR A 30 12.84 6.26 -3.41
N PRO A 31 14.12 6.50 -3.80
CA PRO A 31 14.94 5.46 -4.38
C PRO A 31 15.34 4.48 -3.28
N GLY A 32 14.88 3.23 -3.39
CA GLY A 32 15.23 2.16 -2.46
C GLY A 32 14.19 1.06 -2.48
N ASP A 33 14.64 -0.18 -2.32
CA ASP A 33 13.73 -1.31 -2.09
C ASP A 33 13.47 -1.40 -0.57
N PRO A 34 12.22 -1.20 -0.10
CA PRO A 34 11.89 -1.25 1.32
C PRO A 34 12.23 -2.61 1.95
N PHE A 35 12.35 -3.68 1.17
CA PHE A 35 12.70 -5.02 1.63
C PHE A 35 14.20 -5.32 1.58
N SER A 36 14.99 -4.51 0.87
CA SER A 36 16.45 -4.70 0.75
C SER A 36 17.25 -4.30 2.01
N SER A 37 16.59 -3.72 3.01
CA SER A 37 17.22 -3.26 4.25
C SER A 37 17.57 -4.42 5.21
N ASP A 38 16.82 -5.54 5.15
CA ASP A 38 17.14 -6.77 5.87
C ASP A 38 18.10 -7.64 5.04
N ARG A 39 19.41 -7.40 5.16
CA ARG A 39 20.48 -8.18 4.48
C ARG A 39 20.48 -9.68 4.81
N ALA A 40 19.61 -10.14 5.70
CA ALA A 40 19.46 -11.54 6.10
C ALA A 40 18.40 -12.31 5.28
N MET A 41 17.65 -11.65 4.39
CA MET A 41 16.64 -12.33 3.58
C MET A 41 17.29 -13.03 2.38
N SER A 42 16.96 -14.30 2.15
CA SER A 42 17.39 -15.01 0.95
C SER A 42 16.69 -14.42 -0.29
N GLN A 43 17.35 -14.47 -1.44
CA GLN A 43 16.80 -13.93 -2.71
C GLN A 43 15.40 -14.50 -3.02
N GLN A 44 15.17 -15.78 -2.69
CA GLN A 44 13.89 -16.45 -2.88
C GLN A 44 12.75 -15.85 -2.03
N VAL A 45 13.05 -15.33 -0.84
CA VAL A 45 12.05 -14.68 0.02
C VAL A 45 11.78 -13.27 -0.46
N LEU A 46 12.79 -12.55 -0.95
CA LEU A 46 12.63 -11.25 -1.59
C LEU A 46 11.72 -11.34 -2.83
N ASP A 47 11.97 -12.29 -3.72
CA ASP A 47 11.15 -12.47 -4.93
C ASP A 47 9.68 -12.79 -4.57
N LYS A 48 9.46 -13.63 -3.54
CA LYS A 48 8.10 -13.90 -3.04
C LYS A 48 7.44 -12.67 -2.44
N LEU A 49 8.20 -11.85 -1.70
CA LEU A 49 7.70 -10.60 -1.14
C LEU A 49 7.32 -9.62 -2.26
N HIS A 50 8.18 -9.43 -3.26
CA HIS A 50 7.89 -8.57 -4.41
C HIS A 50 6.60 -8.99 -5.11
N HIS A 51 6.43 -10.29 -5.35
CA HIS A 51 5.23 -10.81 -5.98
C HIS A 51 3.99 -10.66 -5.10
N GLN A 52 4.11 -10.88 -3.79
CA GLN A 52 2.98 -10.83 -2.85
C GLN A 52 2.53 -9.38 -2.57
N TYR A 53 3.46 -8.43 -2.59
CA TYR A 53 3.17 -6.99 -2.53
C TYR A 53 2.82 -6.38 -3.89
N GLY A 54 2.93 -7.14 -4.99
CA GLY A 54 2.66 -6.66 -6.34
C GLY A 54 3.70 -5.64 -6.85
N MET A 55 4.91 -5.64 -6.29
CA MET A 55 6.01 -4.80 -6.76
C MET A 55 6.47 -5.14 -8.18
N ASP A 56 6.17 -6.35 -8.65
CA ASP A 56 6.43 -6.79 -10.02
C ASP A 56 5.45 -6.15 -11.04
N LEU A 57 4.37 -5.54 -10.57
CA LEU A 57 3.35 -4.94 -11.43
C LEU A 57 3.73 -3.50 -11.80
N PRO A 58 3.27 -2.98 -12.96
CA PRO A 58 3.46 -1.58 -13.29
C PRO A 58 2.77 -0.66 -12.27
N LEU A 59 3.38 0.51 -11.99
CA LEU A 59 2.97 1.46 -10.95
C LEU A 59 1.47 1.80 -10.93
N TRP A 60 0.86 1.94 -12.11
CA TRP A 60 -0.57 2.23 -12.22
C TRP A 60 -1.44 1.07 -11.71
N GLN A 61 -1.04 -0.18 -11.91
CA GLN A 61 -1.74 -1.35 -11.36
C GLN A 61 -1.56 -1.43 -9.85
N GLN A 62 -0.36 -1.15 -9.34
CA GLN A 62 -0.10 -1.10 -7.90
C GLN A 62 -1.03 -0.08 -7.22
N TYR A 63 -1.16 1.12 -7.80
CA TYR A 63 -2.05 2.17 -7.30
C TYR A 63 -3.53 1.77 -7.35
N LEU A 64 -3.99 1.20 -8.47
CA LEU A 64 -5.39 0.75 -8.59
C LEU A 64 -5.72 -0.40 -7.63
N ASN A 65 -4.80 -1.36 -7.45
CA ASN A 65 -4.98 -2.45 -6.51
C ASN A 65 -5.03 -1.92 -5.07
N TYR A 66 -4.16 -0.98 -4.70
CA TYR A 66 -4.18 -0.32 -3.41
C TYR A 66 -5.50 0.41 -3.15
N LEU A 67 -5.97 1.21 -4.11
CA LEU A 67 -7.27 1.90 -4.03
C LEU A 67 -8.45 0.94 -3.92
N LYS A 68 -8.44 -0.16 -4.70
CA LYS A 68 -9.50 -1.16 -4.69
C LYS A 68 -9.57 -1.86 -3.32
N ASN A 69 -8.43 -2.26 -2.76
CA ASN A 69 -8.39 -2.90 -1.45
C ASN A 69 -8.83 -1.93 -0.34
N LEU A 70 -8.37 -0.68 -0.40
CA LEU A 70 -8.75 0.34 0.57
C LEU A 70 -10.25 0.67 0.54
N ILE A 71 -10.84 0.81 -0.65
CA ILE A 71 -12.25 1.23 -0.81
C ILE A 71 -13.22 0.06 -0.58
N PHE A 72 -12.94 -1.11 -1.15
CA PHE A 72 -13.88 -2.23 -1.12
C PHE A 72 -13.69 -3.16 0.07
N HIS A 73 -12.48 -3.23 0.62
CA HIS A 73 -12.15 -4.18 1.69
C HIS A 73 -11.74 -3.48 2.99
N PHE A 74 -11.63 -2.13 2.98
CA PHE A 74 -11.06 -1.35 4.09
C PHE A 74 -9.70 -1.91 4.55
N ASP A 75 -8.98 -2.51 3.60
CA ASP A 75 -7.70 -3.16 3.83
C ASP A 75 -6.59 -2.17 3.47
N PHE A 76 -5.76 -1.85 4.47
CA PHE A 76 -4.64 -0.92 4.34
C PHE A 76 -3.35 -1.61 3.85
N GLY A 77 -3.42 -2.92 3.57
CA GLY A 77 -2.32 -3.76 3.16
C GLY A 77 -1.77 -4.62 4.28
N LEU A 78 -1.02 -5.67 3.91
CA LEU A 78 -0.36 -6.57 4.85
C LEU A 78 0.87 -5.91 5.48
N SER A 79 0.98 -6.00 6.81
CA SER A 79 2.15 -5.52 7.53
C SER A 79 3.38 -6.35 7.19
N TYR A 80 4.45 -5.68 6.75
CA TYR A 80 5.75 -6.29 6.42
C TYR A 80 6.27 -7.23 7.52
N LYS A 81 6.15 -6.83 8.78
CA LYS A 81 6.60 -7.63 9.94
C LYS A 81 5.89 -8.98 10.05
N ILE A 82 4.61 -9.06 9.69
CA ILE A 82 3.83 -10.30 9.78
C ILE A 82 4.22 -11.24 8.64
N LEU A 83 4.41 -10.69 7.43
CA LEU A 83 4.71 -11.47 6.24
C LEU A 83 6.12 -12.07 6.27
N VAL A 84 7.10 -11.31 6.74
CA VAL A 84 8.48 -11.80 6.97
C VAL A 84 8.49 -12.95 7.97
N HIS A 85 7.72 -12.85 9.06
CA HIS A 85 7.65 -13.90 10.07
C HIS A 85 7.09 -15.21 9.49
N LEU A 86 6.07 -15.14 8.62
CA LEU A 86 5.46 -16.31 7.97
C LEU A 86 6.35 -16.95 6.88
N LEU A 87 7.21 -16.15 6.23
CA LEU A 87 8.14 -16.68 5.22
C LEU A 87 9.43 -17.24 5.81
N MET A 88 9.74 -16.92 7.07
CA MET A 88 10.92 -17.40 7.80
C MET A 88 10.63 -18.54 8.80
N SER A 89 9.36 -18.84 9.08
CA SER A 89 8.92 -20.00 9.87
C SER A 89 8.75 -21.25 9.01
#